data_AF-A0A8S2QPD6-F1
#
_entry.id   AF-A0A8S2QPD6-F1
#
_cell.length_a   1.000
_cell.length_b   1.000
_cell.length_c   1.000
_cell.angle_alpha   90.00
_cell.angle_beta   90.00
_cell.angle_gamma   90.00
#
_symmetry.space_group_name_H-M   'P 1'
#
loop_
_entity.id
_entity.type
_entity.pdbx_description
1 polymer ?
#
loop_
_entity_poly.entity_id
_entity_poly.type
_entity_poly.pdbx_seq_one_letter_code
_entity_poly.pdbx_strand_id
1 'polypeptide(L)'
;MIKEPVNQYVQLFDANRKASAAKMIGDSDRHLPLVTLGDNVRVSVLLMDKSRADPPNVLALIIKEINGMYTIDCRGATINRLCARNQFEKCDSKVLKIGDINLEERSLRNIVENESDLGGQKFLNVIARKAVWRLHVLVEKINKGHCRI
;
A
#
# COMPACT_ATOMS: atom_id res chain seq x y z
N MET A 1 46.32 26.58 23.01
CA MET A 1 45.40 25.88 22.07
C MET A 1 44.59 24.86 22.87
N ILE A 2 43.46 25.27 23.43
CA ILE A 2 42.55 24.39 24.15
C ILE A 2 41.56 23.89 23.10
N LYS A 3 41.69 22.64 22.63
CA LYS A 3 40.62 22.03 21.83
C LYS A 3 39.45 21.77 22.77
N GLU A 4 38.35 22.45 22.52
CA GLU A 4 37.21 22.61 23.43
C GLU A 4 36.50 21.27 23.78
N PRO A 5 36.04 21.09 25.03
CA PRO A 5 35.34 19.87 25.50
C PRO A 5 33.95 19.65 24.86
N VAL A 6 33.44 20.63 24.12
CA VAL A 6 32.13 20.61 23.45
C VAL A 6 32.03 19.44 22.45
N ASN A 7 33.13 19.10 21.79
CA ASN A 7 33.17 18.04 20.78
C ASN A 7 32.93 16.63 21.39
N GLN A 8 33.39 16.40 22.63
CA GLN A 8 33.25 15.10 23.30
C GLN A 8 31.82 14.81 23.73
N TYR A 9 31.10 15.81 24.26
CA TYR A 9 29.69 15.66 24.65
C TYR A 9 28.77 15.42 23.45
N VAL A 10 29.00 16.12 22.33
CA VAL A 10 28.24 15.91 21.09
C VAL A 10 28.44 14.49 20.57
N GLN A 11 29.67 13.99 20.56
CA GLN A 11 29.98 12.61 20.16
C GLN A 11 29.31 11.57 21.07
N LEU A 12 29.32 11.78 22.39
CA LEU A 12 28.64 10.91 23.35
C LEU A 12 27.12 10.92 23.13
N PHE A 13 26.54 12.09 22.90
CA PHE A 13 25.12 12.22 22.61
C PHE A 13 24.73 11.50 21.31
N ASP A 14 25.54 11.63 20.26
CA ASP A 14 25.35 10.91 19.00
C ASP A 14 25.48 9.40 19.16
N ALA A 15 26.45 8.93 19.95
CA ALA A 15 26.62 7.52 20.26
C ALA A 15 25.40 6.95 21.00
N ASN A 16 24.89 7.66 22.01
CA ASN A 16 23.69 7.26 22.75
C ASN A 16 22.43 7.23 21.86
N ARG A 17 22.27 8.20 20.95
CA ARG A 17 21.20 8.20 19.95
C ARG A 17 21.30 7.00 19.02
N LYS A 18 22.50 6.68 18.52
CA LYS A 18 22.74 5.50 17.67
C LYS A 18 22.45 4.19 18.39
N ALA A 19 22.90 4.05 19.63
CA ALA A 19 22.62 2.86 20.45
C ALA A 19 21.11 2.68 20.71
N SER A 20 20.41 3.78 21.01
CA SER A 20 18.96 3.78 21.22
C SER A 20 18.22 3.41 19.92
N ALA A 21 18.61 4.00 18.79
CA ALA A 21 18.03 3.68 17.48
C ALA A 21 18.26 2.21 17.10
N ALA A 22 19.47 1.68 17.31
CA ALA A 22 19.79 0.28 17.06
C ALA A 22 18.93 -0.67 17.91
N LYS A 23 18.70 -0.31 19.18
CA LYS A 23 17.80 -1.07 20.07
C LYS A 23 16.36 -1.07 19.51
N MET A 24 15.85 0.09 19.10
CA MET A 24 14.50 0.21 18.53
C MET A 24 14.34 -0.59 17.23
N ILE A 25 15.35 -0.58 16.35
CA ILE A 25 15.35 -1.37 15.11
C ILE A 25 15.33 -2.86 15.46
N GLY A 26 16.22 -3.31 16.35
CA GLY A 26 16.28 -4.71 16.76
C GLY A 26 14.98 -5.21 17.42
N ASP A 27 14.34 -4.38 18.23
CA ASP A 27 13.04 -4.70 18.82
C ASP A 27 11.94 -4.74 17.74
N SER A 28 11.92 -3.81 16.79
CA SER A 28 10.98 -3.83 15.65
C SER A 28 11.14 -5.09 14.80
N ASP A 29 12.37 -5.46 14.46
CA ASP A 29 12.68 -6.61 13.62
C ASP A 29 12.26 -7.94 14.23
N ARG A 30 12.23 -8.03 15.57
CA ARG A 30 11.76 -9.22 16.30
C ARG A 30 10.25 -9.40 16.23
N HIS A 31 9.49 -8.31 16.14
CA HIS A 31 8.02 -8.36 16.12
C HIS A 31 7.46 -8.49 14.71
N LEU A 32 8.19 -8.03 13.70
CA LEU A 32 7.76 -8.10 12.32
C LEU A 32 8.04 -9.48 11.72
N PRO A 33 7.09 -10.06 10.97
CA PRO A 33 7.28 -11.37 10.36
C PRO A 33 8.43 -11.34 9.35
N LEU A 34 9.19 -12.43 9.29
CA LEU A 34 10.23 -12.61 8.27
C LEU A 34 9.58 -12.76 6.89
N VAL A 35 10.15 -12.07 5.91
CA VAL A 35 9.61 -12.02 4.55
C VAL A 35 10.70 -12.35 3.56
N THR A 36 10.36 -13.20 2.58
CA THR A 36 11.29 -13.67 1.55
C THR A 36 10.88 -13.14 0.17
N LEU A 37 11.83 -13.12 -0.77
CA LEU A 37 11.53 -12.76 -2.16
C LEU A 37 10.46 -13.70 -2.72
N GLY A 38 9.49 -13.14 -3.44
CA GLY A 38 8.34 -13.89 -3.95
C GLY A 38 7.16 -14.05 -2.98
N ASP A 39 7.31 -13.61 -1.71
CA ASP A 39 6.18 -13.59 -0.79
C ASP A 39 5.14 -12.56 -1.22
N ASN A 40 3.87 -12.93 -1.04
CA ASN A 40 2.76 -12.00 -1.20
C ASN A 40 2.64 -11.14 0.06
N VAL A 41 2.40 -9.85 -0.14
CA VAL A 41 2.26 -8.85 0.91
C VAL A 41 1.04 -7.96 0.64
N ARG A 42 0.54 -7.33 1.70
CA ARG A 42 -0.52 -6.33 1.65
C ARG A 42 0.07 -4.98 2.01
N VAL A 43 -0.02 -4.03 1.10
CA VAL A 43 0.42 -2.65 1.33
C VAL A 43 -0.79 -1.82 1.73
N SER A 44 -0.73 -1.21 2.91
CA SER A 44 -1.83 -0.37 3.41
C SER A 44 -1.93 0.93 2.61
N VAL A 45 -3.15 1.30 2.22
CA VAL A 45 -3.43 2.57 1.53
C VAL A 45 -4.13 3.53 2.48
N LEU A 46 -3.65 4.77 2.50
CA LEU A 46 -4.25 5.85 3.28
C LEU A 46 -5.70 6.09 2.83
N LEU A 47 -6.55 6.47 3.78
CA LEU A 47 -7.95 6.83 3.49
C LEU A 47 -8.07 7.95 2.45
N MET A 48 -7.07 8.86 2.41
CA MET A 48 -7.02 9.96 1.45
C MET A 48 -6.61 9.52 0.04
N ASP A 49 -6.17 8.30 -0.17
CA ASP A 49 -5.75 7.84 -1.51
C ASP A 49 -6.73 6.83 -2.12
N LYS A 50 -7.76 6.42 -1.37
CA LYS A 50 -8.76 5.43 -1.80
C LYS A 50 -10.19 5.98 -1.75
N SER A 51 -11.05 5.43 -2.60
CA SER A 51 -12.50 5.63 -2.49
C SER A 51 -13.07 4.85 -1.31
N ARG A 52 -14.25 5.23 -0.83
CA ARG A 52 -14.92 4.54 0.29
C ARG A 52 -15.26 3.08 -0.02
N ALA A 53 -15.41 2.75 -1.30
CA ALA A 53 -15.73 1.40 -1.77
C ALA A 53 -14.50 0.58 -2.15
N ASP A 54 -13.31 1.19 -2.21
CA ASP A 54 -12.08 0.50 -2.59
C ASP A 54 -11.55 -0.35 -1.42
N PRO A 55 -10.86 -1.47 -1.71
CA PRO A 55 -10.23 -2.28 -0.67
C PRO A 55 -9.19 -1.46 0.11
N PRO A 56 -8.99 -1.76 1.41
CA PRO A 56 -8.11 -0.95 2.24
C PRO A 56 -6.63 -1.13 1.93
N ASN A 57 -6.27 -2.27 1.35
CA ASN A 57 -4.90 -2.70 1.10
C ASN A 57 -4.76 -3.17 -0.35
N VAL A 58 -3.60 -2.90 -0.95
CA VAL A 58 -3.21 -3.42 -2.26
C VAL A 58 -2.45 -4.73 -2.08
N LEU A 59 -2.76 -5.74 -2.88
CA LEU A 59 -2.00 -6.99 -2.92
C LEU A 59 -0.77 -6.82 -3.80
N ALA A 60 0.37 -7.28 -3.29
CA ALA A 60 1.64 -7.10 -3.95
C ALA A 60 2.60 -8.25 -3.65
N LEU A 61 3.74 -8.27 -4.33
CA LEU A 61 4.77 -9.30 -4.24
C LEU A 61 6.14 -8.65 -4.04
N ILE A 62 6.98 -9.24 -3.20
CA ILE A 62 8.34 -8.73 -2.97
C ILE A 62 9.26 -9.21 -4.09
N ILE A 63 9.87 -8.27 -4.81
CA ILE A 63 10.78 -8.55 -5.91
C ILE A 63 12.23 -8.56 -5.45
N LYS A 64 12.62 -7.54 -4.68
CA LYS A 64 14.02 -7.28 -4.36
C LYS A 64 14.16 -6.71 -2.96
N GLU A 65 15.28 -7.02 -2.32
CA GLU A 65 15.70 -6.42 -1.06
C GLU A 65 17.01 -5.65 -1.28
N ILE A 66 17.08 -4.42 -0.75
CA ILE A 66 18.24 -3.53 -0.81
C ILE A 66 18.40 -2.93 0.60
N ASN A 67 19.46 -3.34 1.32
CA ASN A 67 19.80 -2.80 2.64
C ASN A 67 18.63 -2.82 3.65
N GLY A 68 17.84 -3.91 3.69
CA GLY A 68 16.68 -4.06 4.59
C GLY A 68 15.41 -3.33 4.13
N MET A 69 15.43 -2.72 2.95
CA MET A 69 14.27 -2.14 2.29
C MET A 69 13.86 -2.99 1.09
N TYR A 70 12.57 -3.02 0.79
CA TYR A 70 11.98 -3.93 -0.19
C TYR A 70 11.38 -3.17 -1.37
N THR A 71 11.65 -3.67 -2.58
CA THR A 71 10.91 -3.31 -3.78
C THR A 71 9.71 -4.23 -3.89
N ILE A 72 8.53 -3.63 -4.02
CA ILE A 72 7.24 -4.31 -4.00
C ILE A 72 6.54 -4.06 -5.33
N ASP A 73 5.96 -5.11 -5.89
CA ASP A 73 5.26 -5.06 -7.17
C ASP A 73 3.82 -5.48 -7.03
N CYS A 74 2.95 -4.64 -7.57
CA CYS A 74 1.51 -4.82 -7.53
C CYS A 74 1.03 -5.33 -8.88
N ARG A 75 -0.23 -5.74 -8.96
CA ARG A 75 -0.85 -6.15 -10.22
C ARG A 75 -0.89 -4.94 -11.18
N GLY A 76 0.10 -4.86 -12.07
CA GLY A 76 0.16 -3.87 -13.14
C GLY A 76 1.22 -2.78 -12.99
N ALA A 77 1.94 -2.67 -11.88
CA ALA A 77 3.13 -1.79 -11.78
C ALA A 77 3.92 -2.01 -10.48
N THR A 78 5.23 -1.75 -10.56
CA THR A 78 6.12 -1.72 -9.40
C THR A 78 5.97 -0.40 -8.65
N ILE A 79 5.95 -0.46 -7.32
CA ILE A 79 5.93 0.75 -6.50
C ILE A 79 7.28 1.47 -6.64
N ASN A 80 7.24 2.72 -7.12
CA ASN A 80 8.45 3.53 -7.37
C ASN A 80 9.32 3.81 -6.12
N ARG A 81 8.80 3.59 -4.91
CA ARG A 81 9.55 3.79 -3.65
C ARG A 81 9.90 2.47 -2.99
N LEU A 82 11.05 2.44 -2.32
CA LEU A 82 11.42 1.35 -1.42
C LEU A 82 10.55 1.36 -0.16
N CYS A 83 10.15 0.18 0.29
CA CYS A 83 9.29 -0.01 1.46
C CYS A 83 10.02 -0.73 2.59
N ALA A 84 9.87 -0.23 3.82
CA ALA A 84 10.33 -0.92 5.00
C ALA A 84 9.33 -2.01 5.42
N ARG A 85 9.81 -3.02 6.17
CA ARG A 85 9.00 -4.18 6.59
C ARG A 85 7.75 -3.82 7.41
N ASN A 86 7.74 -2.67 8.07
CA ASN A 86 6.59 -2.18 8.84
C ASN A 86 5.50 -1.50 7.99
N GLN A 87 5.74 -1.26 6.70
CA GLN A 87 4.79 -0.57 5.80
C GLN A 87 3.85 -1.54 5.09
N PHE A 88 4.03 -2.84 5.30
CA PHE A 88 3.24 -3.88 4.67
C PHE A 88 3.10 -5.08 5.61
N GLU A 89 2.10 -5.90 5.33
CA GLU A 89 1.82 -7.11 6.08
C GLU A 89 2.06 -8.33 5.20
N LYS A 90 2.65 -9.39 5.75
CA LYS A 90 2.79 -10.66 5.03
C LYS A 90 1.42 -11.27 4.78
N CYS A 91 1.20 -11.75 3.56
CA CYS A 91 -0.02 -12.44 3.17
C CYS A 91 0.27 -13.93 2.98
N ASP A 92 -0.41 -14.80 3.73
CA ASP A 92 -0.22 -16.25 3.63
C ASP A 92 -0.74 -16.84 2.32
N SER A 93 -1.68 -16.13 1.66
CA SER A 93 -2.29 -16.54 0.40
C SER A 93 -1.40 -16.18 -0.80
N LYS A 94 -1.06 -17.19 -1.61
CA LYS A 94 -0.24 -17.03 -2.82
C LYS A 94 -1.09 -16.67 -4.04
N VAL A 95 -1.52 -15.41 -4.13
CA VAL A 95 -2.38 -14.91 -5.21
C VAL A 95 -1.57 -14.47 -6.42
N LEU A 96 -0.47 -13.74 -6.21
CA LEU A 96 0.43 -13.27 -7.26
C LEU A 96 1.65 -14.19 -7.36
N LYS A 97 2.15 -14.37 -8.59
CA LYS A 97 3.38 -15.10 -8.89
C LYS A 97 4.42 -14.15 -9.48
N ILE A 98 5.69 -14.54 -9.39
CA ILE A 98 6.83 -13.78 -9.95
C ILE A 98 6.70 -13.59 -11.47
N GLY A 99 5.97 -14.46 -12.18
CA GLY A 99 5.73 -14.31 -13.61
C GLY A 99 4.75 -13.18 -13.98
N ASP A 100 3.97 -12.66 -13.02
CA ASP A 100 2.95 -11.63 -13.25
C ASP A 100 3.52 -10.21 -13.09
N ILE A 101 4.84 -10.08 -12.94
CA ILE A 101 5.52 -8.83 -12.59
C ILE A 101 5.51 -7.86 -13.77
N ASN A 102 5.23 -6.58 -13.49
CA ASN A 102 5.37 -5.51 -14.48
C ASN A 102 6.67 -4.72 -14.25
N LEU A 103 7.32 -4.30 -15.33
CA LEU A 103 8.55 -3.48 -15.31
C LEU A 103 8.26 -1.97 -15.15
N GLU A 104 7.02 -1.54 -15.36
CA GLU A 104 6.65 -0.14 -15.22
C GLU A 104 6.56 0.29 -13.75
N GLU A 105 7.25 1.36 -13.40
CA GLU A 105 7.15 1.98 -12.08
C GLU A 105 6.01 2.98 -12.00
N ARG A 106 5.21 2.93 -10.93
CA ARG A 106 4.15 3.91 -10.64
C ARG A 106 4.11 4.26 -9.16
N SER A 107 3.50 5.39 -8.84
CA SER A 107 3.20 5.75 -7.45
C SER A 107 2.10 4.83 -6.90
N LEU A 108 2.11 4.59 -5.59
CA LEU A 108 1.08 3.79 -4.93
C LEU A 108 -0.34 4.33 -5.19
N ARG A 109 -0.50 5.67 -5.21
CA ARG A 109 -1.78 6.32 -5.55
C ARG A 109 -2.25 5.95 -6.96
N ASN A 110 -1.37 6.04 -7.95
CA ASN A 110 -1.72 5.71 -9.33
C ASN A 110 -2.05 4.21 -9.50
N ILE A 111 -1.40 3.34 -8.73
CA ILE A 111 -1.71 1.90 -8.71
C ILE A 111 -3.13 1.69 -8.18
N VAL A 112 -3.45 2.28 -7.02
CA VAL A 112 -4.78 2.19 -6.39
C VAL A 112 -5.87 2.74 -7.31
N GLU A 113 -5.61 3.86 -7.98
CA GLU A 113 -6.55 4.44 -8.95
C GLU A 113 -6.82 3.50 -10.14
N ASN A 114 -5.83 2.76 -10.60
CA ASN A 114 -5.99 1.80 -11.71
C ASN A 114 -6.68 0.50 -11.27
N GLU A 115 -6.48 0.08 -10.01
CA GLU A 115 -7.17 -1.07 -9.43
C GLU A 115 -8.61 -0.76 -9.01
N SER A 116 -8.99 0.52 -8.87
CA SER A 116 -10.34 0.91 -8.48
C SER A 116 -11.35 0.76 -9.62
N ASP A 117 -12.29 -0.18 -9.46
CA ASP A 117 -13.45 -0.36 -10.35
C ASP A 117 -14.35 0.88 -10.45
N LEU A 118 -14.20 1.81 -9.50
CA LEU A 118 -15.00 3.02 -9.36
C LEU A 118 -14.26 4.29 -9.79
N GLY A 119 -13.05 4.15 -10.35
CA GLY A 119 -12.24 5.28 -10.84
C GLY A 119 -11.52 6.07 -9.75
N GLY A 120 -11.39 5.53 -8.53
CA GLY A 120 -10.69 6.14 -7.40
C GLY A 120 -11.37 7.41 -6.86
N GLN A 121 -10.58 8.32 -6.29
CA GLN A 121 -11.04 9.63 -5.78
C GLN A 121 -11.41 10.64 -6.87
N LYS A 122 -11.39 10.25 -8.15
CA LYS A 122 -11.89 11.11 -9.22
C LYS A 122 -13.34 11.43 -8.86
N PHE A 123 -13.69 12.72 -8.86
CA PHE A 123 -14.99 13.27 -8.50
C PHE A 123 -16.12 12.83 -9.46
N LEU A 124 -16.21 11.54 -9.79
CA LEU A 124 -17.37 10.94 -10.42
C LEU A 124 -18.45 10.88 -9.37
N ASN A 125 -19.25 11.96 -9.35
CA ASN A 125 -20.47 12.14 -8.60
C ASN A 125 -21.10 10.78 -8.23
N VAL A 126 -21.05 10.42 -6.94
CA VAL A 126 -21.79 9.31 -6.32
C VAL A 126 -23.29 9.35 -6.67
N ILE A 127 -23.76 10.48 -7.20
CA ILE A 127 -25.08 10.72 -7.77
C ILE A 127 -25.37 9.86 -9.03
N ALA A 128 -24.39 9.63 -9.91
CA ALA A 128 -24.62 8.97 -11.20
C ALA A 128 -25.02 7.49 -11.07
N ARG A 129 -24.49 6.76 -10.08
CA ARG A 129 -24.84 5.34 -9.87
C ARG A 129 -26.22 5.13 -9.23
N LYS A 130 -26.70 6.06 -8.40
CA LYS A 130 -28.10 6.00 -7.88
C LYS A 130 -29.12 6.10 -9.03
N ALA A 131 -28.79 6.84 -10.09
CA ALA A 131 -29.62 6.94 -11.28
C ALA A 131 -29.59 5.66 -12.14
N VAL A 132 -28.39 5.06 -12.34
CA VAL A 132 -28.25 3.84 -13.15
C VAL A 132 -28.91 2.62 -12.47
N TRP A 133 -28.75 2.45 -11.15
CA TRP A 133 -29.44 1.38 -10.41
C TRP A 133 -30.96 1.58 -10.40
N ARG A 134 -31.44 2.83 -10.28
CA ARG A 134 -32.86 3.14 -10.40
C ARG A 134 -33.42 2.82 -11.78
N LEU A 135 -32.69 3.14 -12.85
CA LEU A 135 -33.10 2.82 -14.22
C LEU A 135 -33.10 1.32 -14.49
N HIS A 136 -32.11 0.58 -14.01
CA HIS A 136 -32.05 -0.88 -14.19
C HIS A 136 -33.22 -1.59 -13.48
N VAL A 137 -33.51 -1.21 -12.23
CA VAL A 137 -34.66 -1.73 -11.48
C VAL A 137 -36.00 -1.30 -12.12
N LEU A 138 -36.08 -0.09 -12.70
CA LEU A 138 -37.28 0.37 -13.40
C LEU A 138 -37.51 -0.43 -14.69
N VAL A 139 -36.46 -0.65 -15.49
CA VAL A 139 -36.51 -1.45 -16.72
C VAL A 139 -36.87 -2.90 -16.42
N GLU A 140 -36.32 -3.48 -15.35
CA GLU A 140 -36.71 -4.83 -14.90
C GLU A 140 -38.17 -4.89 -14.43
N LYS A 141 -38.69 -3.86 -13.74
CA LYS A 141 -40.10 -3.82 -13.32
C LYS A 141 -41.06 -3.67 -14.50
N ILE A 142 -40.69 -2.87 -15.50
CA ILE A 142 -41.45 -2.70 -16.75
C ILE A 142 -41.45 -4.03 -17.54
N ASN A 143 -40.29 -4.67 -17.68
CA ASN A 143 -40.15 -5.93 -18.43
C ASN A 143 -40.81 -7.13 -17.73
N LYS A 144 -40.94 -7.12 -16.40
CA LYS A 144 -41.64 -8.15 -15.62
C LYS A 144 -43.16 -7.89 -15.50
N GLY A 145 -43.70 -6.91 -16.23
CA GLY A 145 -45.15 -6.64 -16.30
C GLY A 145 -45.77 -6.14 -14.99
N HIS A 146 -44.96 -5.74 -14.01
CA HIS A 146 -45.45 -5.19 -12.74
C HIS A 146 -45.69 -3.67 -12.86
N CYS A 147 -46.53 -3.27 -13.82
CA CYS A 147 -47.13 -1.94 -13.86
C CYS A 147 -48.53 -2.02 -13.29
N ARG A 148 -48.72 -1.57 -12.04
CA ARG A 148 -50.00 -0.93 -11.67
C ARG A 148 -49.80 0.56 -11.87
N ILE A 149 -50.56 1.11 -12.81
CA ILE A 149 -50.81 2.55 -12.95
C ILE A 149 -51.51 3.04 -11.68
#